data_AF-A0A2V7BCP6-F1
#
_entry.id   AF-A0A2V7BCP6-F1
#
_cell.length_a   1.000
_cell.length_b   1.000
_cell.length_c   1.000
_cell.angle_alpha   90.00
_cell.angle_beta   90.00
_cell.angle_gamma   90.00
#
_symmetry.space_group_name_H-M   'P 1'
#
loop_
_entity.id
_entity.type
_entity.pdbx_description
1 polymer ?
#
loop_
_entity_poly.entity_id
_entity_poly.type
_entity_poly.pdbx_seq_one_letter_code
_entity_poly.pdbx_strand_id
1 'polypeptide(L)'
;MTAVGIFITEPFSGVLQPSTGVVTSTGSIQADHWHDRVTRSGGESPSFFYQFGPLLGAGGTWDTAPALEGQALGITINLTGGGTQFVDQIGPIAGFFGWTSDAPFDSFTIQAGNHEGVAETFDLDNLRMSLNTTPLDPTPTATPEPATLALVATALASVPFIRRRFSSGA
;
A
#
# COMPACT_ATOMS: atom_id res chain seq x y z
N MET A 1 9.30 -0.04 -13.07
CA MET A 1 9.43 -0.95 -11.92
C MET A 1 8.12 -1.71 -11.80
N THR A 2 8.10 -2.99 -12.15
CA THR A 2 6.97 -3.89 -11.84
C THR A 2 7.14 -4.35 -10.40
N ALA A 3 6.23 -3.97 -9.52
CA ALA A 3 6.21 -4.55 -8.18
C ALA A 3 5.98 -6.07 -8.31
N VAL A 4 6.97 -6.87 -7.90
CA VAL A 4 6.84 -8.32 -7.85
C VAL A 4 6.18 -8.65 -6.52
N GLY A 5 4.85 -8.82 -6.55
CA GLY A 5 4.04 -9.18 -5.39
C GLY A 5 2.80 -9.96 -5.85
N ILE A 6 2.24 -10.79 -4.98
CA ILE A 6 0.94 -11.42 -5.22
C ILE A 6 -0.13 -10.40 -4.84
N PHE A 7 -0.95 -10.03 -5.81
CA PHE A 7 -2.06 -9.10 -5.63
C PHE A 7 -3.39 -9.84 -5.79
N ILE A 8 -4.30 -9.59 -4.88
CA ILE A 8 -5.71 -9.96 -5.00
C ILE A 8 -6.48 -8.71 -5.39
N THR A 9 -7.41 -8.83 -6.33
CA THR A 9 -8.25 -7.71 -6.77
C THR A 9 -9.70 -8.03 -6.46
N GLU A 10 -10.34 -7.20 -5.65
CA GLU A 10 -11.78 -7.15 -5.45
C GLU A 10 -12.40 -6.16 -6.47
N PRO A 11 -13.13 -6.67 -7.47
CA PRO A 11 -13.78 -5.81 -8.48
C PRO A 11 -15.18 -5.35 -8.05
N PHE A 12 -15.71 -5.81 -6.93
CA PHE A 12 -17.07 -5.52 -6.46
C PHE A 12 -18.18 -5.85 -7.48
N SER A 13 -17.98 -6.90 -8.29
CA SER A 13 -18.93 -7.31 -9.33
C SER A 13 -20.13 -8.07 -8.74
N GLY A 14 -21.03 -7.34 -8.08
CA GLY A 14 -22.28 -7.82 -7.49
C GLY A 14 -22.16 -8.56 -6.14
N VAL A 15 -21.05 -9.25 -5.89
CA VAL A 15 -20.74 -9.88 -4.59
C VAL A 15 -19.26 -9.72 -4.27
N LEU A 16 -18.92 -9.75 -2.97
CA LEU A 16 -17.53 -9.82 -2.54
C LEU A 16 -16.92 -11.14 -2.98
N GLN A 17 -15.65 -11.11 -3.39
CA GLN A 17 -14.89 -12.32 -3.59
C GLN A 17 -14.74 -13.08 -2.27
N PRO A 18 -14.64 -14.43 -2.31
CA PRO A 18 -14.46 -15.24 -1.10
C PRO A 18 -13.22 -14.86 -0.26
N SER A 19 -12.23 -14.24 -0.90
CA SER A 19 -11.00 -13.73 -0.28
C SER A 19 -11.17 -12.40 0.43
N THR A 20 -12.19 -11.62 0.09
CA THR A 20 -12.37 -10.26 0.60
C THR A 20 -13.35 -10.29 1.75
N GLY A 21 -12.99 -9.61 2.83
CA GLY A 21 -13.86 -9.37 3.96
C GLY A 21 -14.11 -7.87 4.13
N VAL A 22 -15.35 -7.52 4.46
CA VAL A 22 -15.72 -6.16 4.83
C VAL A 22 -16.58 -6.19 6.08
N VAL A 23 -16.23 -5.38 7.07
CA VAL A 23 -17.08 -5.06 8.22
C VAL A 23 -17.55 -3.62 8.03
N THR A 24 -18.85 -3.41 7.88
CA THR A 24 -19.46 -2.10 7.72
C THR A 24 -20.85 -2.08 8.36
N SER A 25 -21.36 -0.88 8.65
CA SER A 25 -22.73 -0.63 9.10
C SER A 25 -23.66 -0.17 7.97
N THR A 26 -23.11 0.39 6.89
CA THR A 26 -23.84 1.19 5.90
C THR A 26 -23.45 0.87 4.46
N GLY A 27 -22.20 0.46 4.24
CA GLY A 27 -21.67 0.24 2.91
C GLY A 27 -22.28 -0.97 2.21
N SER A 28 -22.31 -0.87 0.89
CA SER A 28 -22.83 -1.94 0.03
C SER A 28 -22.17 -1.87 -1.34
N ILE A 29 -22.21 -2.99 -2.05
CA ILE A 29 -21.87 -3.01 -3.47
C ILE A 29 -23.03 -2.36 -4.24
N GLN A 30 -22.72 -1.34 -5.04
CA GLN A 30 -23.66 -0.71 -5.96
C GLN A 30 -23.10 -0.77 -7.37
N ALA A 31 -23.84 -1.39 -8.28
CA ALA A 31 -23.35 -1.80 -9.60
C ALA A 31 -22.06 -2.64 -9.48
N ASP A 32 -20.90 -2.03 -9.71
CA ASP A 32 -19.58 -2.67 -9.74
C ASP A 32 -18.55 -1.93 -8.86
N HIS A 33 -19.00 -1.20 -7.84
CA HIS A 33 -18.12 -0.55 -6.86
C HIS A 33 -18.69 -0.67 -5.46
N TRP A 34 -17.82 -0.54 -4.47
CA TRP A 34 -18.23 -0.35 -3.09
C TRP A 34 -18.65 1.10 -2.88
N HIS A 35 -19.90 1.29 -2.49
CA HIS A 35 -20.45 2.60 -2.13
C HIS A 35 -20.67 2.66 -0.62
N ASP A 36 -20.11 3.67 0.04
CA ASP A 36 -20.30 3.90 1.47
C ASP A 36 -20.31 5.38 1.83
N ARG A 37 -20.71 5.65 3.07
CA ARG A 37 -20.77 6.98 3.66
C ARG A 37 -20.17 6.95 5.05
N VAL A 38 -19.31 7.93 5.34
CA VAL A 38 -18.71 8.13 6.66
C VAL A 38 -18.99 9.53 7.19
N THR A 39 -19.24 9.62 8.50
CA THR A 39 -19.40 10.90 9.20
C THR A 39 -18.66 10.90 10.53
N ARG A 40 -18.12 12.06 10.91
CA ARG A 40 -17.45 12.21 12.20
C ARG A 40 -18.37 11.95 13.39
N SER A 41 -19.67 12.25 13.26
CA SER A 41 -20.66 12.07 14.32
C SER A 41 -21.37 10.71 14.33
N GLY A 42 -21.39 9.99 13.19
CA GLY A 42 -22.16 8.76 13.02
C GLY A 42 -21.40 7.49 13.42
N GLY A 43 -20.07 7.56 13.53
CA GLY A 43 -19.25 6.43 13.96
C GLY A 43 -19.09 5.35 12.91
N GLU A 44 -19.47 5.61 11.66
CA GLU A 44 -19.25 4.69 10.55
C GLU A 44 -17.74 4.46 10.35
N SER A 45 -17.34 3.19 10.31
CA SER A 45 -15.92 2.80 10.23
C SER A 45 -15.72 1.53 9.41
N PRO A 46 -16.07 1.55 8.10
CA PRO A 46 -15.92 0.37 7.26
C PRO A 46 -14.47 -0.10 7.25
N SER A 47 -14.29 -1.40 7.45
CA SER A 47 -12.98 -2.05 7.51
C SER A 47 -12.88 -3.16 6.49
N PHE A 48 -11.83 -3.12 5.68
CA PHE A 48 -11.55 -4.09 4.63
C PHE A 48 -10.37 -4.96 5.03
N PHE A 49 -10.45 -6.24 4.72
CA PHE A 49 -9.41 -7.22 5.04
C PHE A 49 -9.38 -8.36 4.04
N TYR A 50 -8.25 -9.07 4.03
CA TYR A 50 -8.11 -10.33 3.30
C TYR A 50 -8.33 -11.50 4.25
N GLN A 51 -9.23 -12.42 3.90
CA GLN A 51 -9.66 -13.49 4.82
C GLN A 51 -8.56 -14.53 5.12
N PHE A 52 -7.54 -14.63 4.26
CA PHE A 52 -6.55 -15.71 4.35
C PHE A 52 -5.16 -15.25 4.85
N GLY A 53 -5.02 -14.00 5.33
CA GLY A 53 -3.77 -13.56 5.94
C GLY A 53 -3.56 -12.05 5.96
N PRO A 54 -2.43 -11.61 6.52
CA PRO A 54 -2.11 -10.20 6.64
C PRO A 54 -1.66 -9.60 5.30
N LEU A 55 -1.79 -8.28 5.23
CA LEU A 55 -1.51 -7.45 4.07
C LEU A 55 -0.22 -6.65 4.29
N LEU A 56 0.42 -6.26 3.18
CA LEU A 56 1.51 -5.28 3.14
C LEU A 56 1.14 -4.03 2.37
N GLY A 57 0.02 -4.03 1.66
CA GLY A 57 -0.43 -2.86 0.92
C GLY A 57 -1.86 -3.02 0.46
N ALA A 58 -2.51 -1.90 0.25
CA ALA A 58 -3.85 -1.84 -0.31
C ALA A 58 -3.97 -0.58 -1.15
N GLY A 59 -4.84 -0.62 -2.15
CA GLY A 59 -5.12 0.54 -2.98
C GLY A 59 -6.22 0.22 -3.97
N GLY A 60 -6.86 1.25 -4.50
CA GLY A 60 -7.97 1.08 -5.42
C GLY A 60 -8.23 2.37 -6.17
N THR A 61 -9.24 2.34 -7.01
CA THR A 61 -9.77 3.55 -7.65
C THR A 61 -10.80 4.14 -6.70
N TRP A 62 -10.51 5.32 -6.19
CA TRP A 62 -11.36 6.06 -5.28
C TRP A 62 -12.04 7.18 -6.02
N ASP A 63 -13.33 7.31 -5.79
CA ASP A 63 -14.08 8.50 -6.14
C ASP A 63 -14.71 9.07 -4.87
N THR A 64 -14.14 10.18 -4.41
CA THR A 64 -14.69 11.02 -3.35
C THR A 64 -15.08 12.38 -3.93
N ALA A 65 -15.03 12.54 -5.25
CA ALA A 65 -15.34 13.79 -5.91
C ALA A 65 -16.82 14.10 -5.67
N PRO A 66 -17.13 15.22 -5.01
CA PRO A 66 -18.50 15.45 -4.64
C PRO A 66 -19.17 16.44 -5.59
N ALA A 67 -20.50 16.53 -5.48
CA ALA A 67 -21.19 17.76 -5.81
C ALA A 67 -20.83 18.92 -4.83
N LEU A 68 -20.28 18.64 -3.62
CA LEU A 68 -19.77 19.57 -2.58
C LEU A 68 -18.72 18.95 -1.63
N GLU A 69 -17.60 19.61 -1.35
CA GLU A 69 -16.55 19.14 -0.40
C GLU A 69 -17.14 18.64 0.94
N GLY A 70 -16.93 17.36 1.25
CA GLY A 70 -17.34 16.74 2.52
C GLY A 70 -16.20 16.67 3.54
N GLN A 71 -16.26 15.70 4.44
CA GLN A 71 -15.30 15.53 5.54
C GLN A 71 -13.97 14.88 5.13
N ALA A 72 -13.78 14.52 3.85
CA ALA A 72 -12.69 13.69 3.35
C ALA A 72 -12.66 12.30 4.01
N LEU A 73 -11.75 11.44 3.55
CA LEU A 73 -11.59 10.08 4.08
C LEU A 73 -10.25 9.96 4.81
N GLY A 74 -10.29 9.67 6.10
CA GLY A 74 -9.14 9.21 6.87
C GLY A 74 -8.95 7.71 6.71
N ILE A 75 -7.73 7.27 6.40
CA ILE A 75 -7.38 5.86 6.26
C ILE A 75 -6.43 5.48 7.39
N THR A 76 -6.79 4.43 8.12
CA THR A 76 -5.98 3.87 9.21
C THR A 76 -5.80 2.38 9.00
N ILE A 77 -4.58 1.87 9.14
CA ILE A 77 -4.30 0.43 9.13
C ILE A 77 -4.29 -0.13 10.56
N ASN A 78 -4.80 -1.35 10.72
CA ASN A 78 -4.79 -2.12 11.96
C ASN A 78 -3.64 -3.13 11.88
N LEU A 79 -2.57 -2.89 12.62
CA LEU A 79 -1.33 -3.66 12.52
C LEU A 79 -1.51 -5.08 13.09
N THR A 80 -0.84 -6.05 12.46
CA THR A 80 -0.82 -7.42 12.97
C THR A 80 -0.15 -7.46 14.35
N GLY A 81 -0.82 -8.07 15.32
CA GLY A 81 -0.37 -8.07 16.72
C GLY A 81 -0.85 -6.87 17.54
N GLY A 82 -1.67 -5.99 16.95
CA GLY A 82 -2.33 -4.88 17.61
C GLY A 82 -1.70 -3.52 17.34
N GLY A 83 -2.44 -2.47 17.68
CA GLY A 83 -2.10 -1.09 17.36
C GLY A 83 -2.66 -0.64 16.01
N THR A 84 -2.65 0.67 15.80
CA THR A 84 -3.14 1.29 14.57
C THR A 84 -2.13 2.31 14.07
N GLN A 85 -2.13 2.53 12.76
CA GLN A 85 -1.31 3.54 12.13
C GLN A 85 -2.15 4.32 11.12
N PHE A 86 -2.16 5.64 11.26
CA PHE A 86 -2.77 6.51 10.27
C PHE A 86 -1.92 6.51 9.00
N VAL A 87 -2.55 6.26 7.86
CA VAL A 87 -1.89 6.23 6.55
C VAL A 87 -1.91 7.63 5.95
N ASP A 88 -3.11 8.11 5.63
CA ASP A 88 -3.31 9.42 5.03
C ASP A 88 -4.79 9.84 5.12
N GLN A 89 -5.03 11.11 4.80
CA GLN A 89 -6.36 11.63 4.51
C GLN A 89 -6.48 11.93 3.02
N ILE A 90 -7.47 11.32 2.35
CA ILE A 90 -7.71 11.51 0.92
C ILE A 90 -9.03 12.25 0.68
N GLY A 91 -9.06 13.07 -0.37
CA GLY A 91 -10.28 13.77 -0.82
C GLY A 91 -10.11 15.29 -0.92
N PRO A 92 -10.70 15.94 -1.95
CA PRO A 92 -11.42 15.33 -3.08
C PRO A 92 -10.47 14.61 -4.04
N ILE A 93 -10.83 13.38 -4.45
CA ILE A 93 -10.06 12.57 -5.40
C ILE A 93 -11.00 11.81 -6.35
N ALA A 94 -10.59 11.68 -7.61
CA ALA A 94 -11.19 10.78 -8.59
C ALA A 94 -10.05 10.06 -9.31
N GLY A 95 -9.66 8.89 -8.81
CA GLY A 95 -8.53 8.14 -9.36
C GLY A 95 -7.91 7.15 -8.40
N PHE A 96 -6.76 6.61 -8.80
CA PHE A 96 -6.09 5.60 -7.99
C PHE A 96 -5.38 6.21 -6.77
N PHE A 97 -5.63 5.63 -5.59
CA PHE A 97 -4.85 5.87 -4.39
C PHE A 97 -4.56 4.53 -3.70
N GLY A 98 -3.33 4.38 -3.24
CA GLY A 98 -2.88 3.16 -2.57
C GLY A 98 -1.63 3.41 -1.74
N TRP A 99 -1.36 2.49 -0.84
CA TRP A 99 -0.27 2.55 0.11
C TRP A 99 0.37 1.18 0.29
N THR A 100 1.60 1.21 0.79
CA THR A 100 2.35 0.05 1.28
C THR A 100 2.85 0.34 2.68
N SER A 101 2.90 -0.70 3.50
CA SER A 101 3.41 -0.65 4.87
C SER A 101 4.66 -1.53 4.96
N ASP A 102 5.63 -1.10 5.77
CA ASP A 102 6.79 -1.89 6.17
C ASP A 102 6.45 -2.92 7.26
N ALA A 103 5.36 -2.70 7.99
CA ALA A 103 4.77 -3.65 8.93
C ALA A 103 3.50 -4.31 8.37
N PRO A 104 3.29 -5.62 8.58
CA PRO A 104 2.06 -6.28 8.18
C PRO A 104 0.85 -5.74 8.95
N PHE A 105 -0.28 -5.66 8.27
CA PHE A 105 -1.55 -5.23 8.85
C PHE A 105 -2.66 -6.21 8.49
N ASP A 106 -3.62 -6.39 9.41
CA ASP A 106 -4.71 -7.35 9.25
C ASP A 106 -5.88 -6.73 8.46
N SER A 107 -6.09 -5.42 8.60
CA SER A 107 -7.15 -4.69 7.93
C SER A 107 -6.81 -3.21 7.80
N PHE A 108 -7.56 -2.49 6.96
CA PHE A 108 -7.60 -1.05 6.98
C PHE A 108 -9.02 -0.56 7.20
N THR A 109 -9.15 0.52 7.97
CA THR A 109 -10.39 1.15 8.34
C THR A 109 -10.45 2.53 7.70
N ILE A 110 -11.62 2.88 7.20
CA ILE A 110 -11.92 4.19 6.63
C ILE A 110 -12.82 4.92 7.61
N GLN A 111 -12.52 6.19 7.87
CA GLN A 111 -13.31 7.06 8.73
C GLN A 111 -13.46 8.43 8.07
N ALA A 112 -14.39 9.24 8.56
CA ALA A 112 -14.45 10.64 8.15
C ALA A 112 -13.15 11.36 8.56
N GLY A 113 -12.62 12.15 7.64
CA GLY A 113 -11.43 12.95 7.85
C GLY A 113 -11.69 14.23 8.66
N ASN A 114 -10.71 15.12 8.59
CA ASN A 114 -10.67 16.34 9.38
C ASN A 114 -11.28 17.56 8.68
N HIS A 115 -11.75 17.44 7.44
CA HIS A 115 -12.38 18.57 6.75
C HIS A 115 -13.72 18.94 7.41
N GLU A 116 -14.03 20.24 7.39
CA GLU A 116 -15.34 20.75 7.79
C GLU A 116 -16.32 20.49 6.64
N GLY A 117 -17.53 20.02 6.95
CA GLY A 117 -18.50 19.73 5.91
C GLY A 117 -19.56 18.72 6.31
N VAL A 118 -20.35 18.34 5.31
CA VAL A 118 -21.33 17.25 5.40
C VAL A 118 -20.62 15.89 5.34
N ALA A 119 -21.40 14.81 5.46
CA ALA A 119 -20.89 13.46 5.32
C ALA A 119 -20.05 13.28 4.06
N GLU A 120 -18.97 12.50 4.17
CA GLU A 120 -18.22 12.07 3.01
C GLU A 120 -18.86 10.79 2.48
N THR A 121 -19.19 10.79 1.19
CA THR A 121 -19.60 9.60 0.45
C THR A 121 -18.47 9.24 -0.49
N PHE A 122 -18.19 7.95 -0.63
CA PHE A 122 -17.13 7.48 -1.50
C PHE A 122 -17.52 6.22 -2.24
N ASP A 123 -16.98 6.12 -3.45
CA ASP A 123 -16.96 4.92 -4.25
C ASP A 123 -15.53 4.37 -4.29
N LEU A 124 -15.42 3.07 -4.06
CA LEU A 124 -14.18 2.32 -4.17
C LEU A 124 -14.36 1.20 -5.18
N ASP A 125 -13.54 1.21 -6.22
CA ASP A 125 -13.51 0.19 -7.25
C ASP A 125 -12.11 -0.43 -7.37
N ASN A 126 -12.04 -1.68 -7.82
CA ASN A 126 -10.82 -2.41 -8.11
C ASN A 126 -9.85 -2.38 -6.92
N LEU A 127 -10.33 -2.74 -5.72
CA LEU A 127 -9.51 -2.80 -4.52
C LEU A 127 -8.45 -3.90 -4.69
N ARG A 128 -7.20 -3.47 -4.80
CA ARG A 128 -6.01 -4.30 -4.89
C ARG A 128 -5.37 -4.44 -3.52
N MET A 129 -5.18 -5.67 -3.09
CA MET A 129 -4.54 -6.01 -1.83
C MET A 129 -3.26 -6.78 -2.09
N SER A 130 -2.14 -6.28 -1.56
CA SER A 130 -0.84 -6.94 -1.59
C SER A 130 -0.70 -7.80 -0.36
N LEU A 131 -0.47 -9.10 -0.57
CA LEU A 131 -0.34 -10.05 0.53
C LEU A 131 1.05 -9.95 1.17
N ASN A 132 1.12 -10.15 2.49
CA ASN A 132 2.37 -10.49 3.14
C ASN A 132 2.73 -11.95 2.84
N THR A 133 3.17 -12.23 1.62
CA THR A 133 3.82 -13.51 1.33
C THR A 133 5.27 -13.37 1.73
N THR A 134 5.59 -13.58 3.01
CA THR A 134 6.90 -14.14 3.31
C THR A 134 7.04 -15.38 2.43
N PRO A 135 8.03 -15.46 1.53
CA PRO A 135 8.31 -16.73 0.88
C PRO A 135 8.51 -17.73 2.03
N LEU A 136 7.83 -18.87 1.98
CA LEU A 136 8.13 -20.02 2.83
C LEU A 136 9.51 -20.62 2.43
N ASP A 137 10.55 -19.80 2.33
CA ASP A 137 11.96 -20.19 2.25
C ASP A 137 12.87 -18.94 2.28
N PRO A 138 13.59 -18.64 3.38
CA PRO A 138 14.68 -17.70 3.35
C PRO A 138 15.95 -18.45 2.94
N THR A 139 16.00 -19.04 1.75
CA THR A 139 17.30 -19.24 1.12
C THR A 139 17.66 -17.91 0.49
N PRO A 140 18.64 -17.16 1.04
CA PRO A 140 19.14 -15.99 0.35
C PRO A 140 19.76 -16.47 -0.96
N THR A 141 19.05 -16.33 -2.08
CA THR A 141 19.70 -16.23 -3.38
C THR A 141 20.62 -15.03 -3.27
N ALA A 142 21.91 -15.28 -3.06
CA ALA A 142 22.92 -14.25 -2.98
C ALA A 142 22.77 -13.34 -4.21
N THR A 143 22.32 -12.11 -3.98
CA THR A 143 22.35 -11.07 -4.99
C THR A 143 23.81 -10.96 -5.43
N PRO A 144 24.13 -11.23 -6.71
CA PRO A 144 25.50 -11.07 -7.18
C PRO A 144 25.92 -9.64 -6.88
N GLU A 145 26.99 -9.47 -6.11
CA GLU A 145 27.53 -8.14 -5.83
C GLU A 145 27.73 -7.41 -7.16
N PRO A 146 27.27 -6.16 -7.29
CA PRO A 146 27.41 -5.43 -8.54
C PRO A 146 28.89 -5.39 -8.91
N ALA A 147 29.20 -5.63 -10.19
CA ALA A 147 30.57 -5.69 -10.73
C ALA A 147 31.43 -4.45 -10.43
N THR A 148 30.83 -3.38 -9.91
CA THR A 148 31.48 -2.21 -9.33
C THR A 148 32.39 -2.53 -8.14
N LEU A 149 32.09 -3.51 -7.28
CA LEU A 149 33.02 -3.90 -6.20
C LEU A 149 34.28 -4.57 -6.75
N ALA A 150 34.13 -5.43 -7.76
CA ALA A 150 35.25 -6.01 -8.48
C ALA A 150 36.09 -4.95 -9.22
N LEU A 151 35.43 -3.93 -9.80
CA LEU A 151 36.09 -2.81 -10.48
C LEU A 151 36.84 -1.90 -9.49
N VAL A 152 36.28 -1.64 -8.31
CA VAL A 152 36.95 -0.87 -7.24
C VAL A 152 38.15 -1.63 -6.70
N ALA A 153 38.02 -2.94 -6.47
CA ALA A 153 39.11 -3.79 -6.02
C ALA A 153 40.26 -3.86 -7.05
N THR A 154 39.94 -4.00 -8.34
CA THR A 154 40.94 -3.96 -9.42
C THR A 154 41.58 -2.59 -9.59
N ALA A 155 40.82 -1.50 -9.45
CA ALA A 155 41.35 -0.15 -9.47
C ALA A 155 42.38 0.07 -8.33
N LEU A 156 42.05 -0.32 -7.10
CA LEU A 156 42.93 -0.22 -5.93
C LEU A 156 44.21 -1.06 -6.06
N ALA A 157 44.11 -2.29 -6.60
CA ALA A 157 45.26 -3.16 -6.82
C ALA A 157 46.23 -2.65 -7.91
N SER A 158 45.74 -1.83 -8.85
CA SER A 158 46.56 -1.26 -9.95
C SER A 158 47.36 0.00 -9.56
N VAL A 159 46.96 0.71 -8.49
CA VAL A 159 47.62 1.95 -8.02
C VAL A 159 49.12 1.79 -7.70
N PRO A 160 49.60 0.73 -7.01
CA PRO A 160 51.04 0.59 -6.74
C PRO A 160 51.88 0.30 -8.00
N PHE A 161 51.30 -0.28 -9.05
CA PHE A 161 52.00 -0.53 -10.32
C PHE A 161 52.16 0.74 -11.16
N ILE A 162 51.20 1.67 -11.08
CA ILE A 162 51.27 2.97 -11.75
C ILE A 162 52.32 3.87 -11.07
N ARG A 163 52.42 3.86 -9.73
CA ARG A 163 53.43 4.64 -9.01
C ARG A 163 54.88 4.23 -9.30
N ARG A 164 55.16 2.95 -9.54
CA ARG A 164 56.52 2.48 -9.89
C ARG A 164 56.97 2.93 -11.28
N ARG A 165 56.05 3.12 -12.22
CA ARG A 165 56.38 3.53 -13.60
C ARG A 165 56.81 4.99 -13.72
N PHE A 166 56.41 5.85 -12.77
CA PHE A 166 56.72 7.29 -12.78
C PHE A 166 57.80 7.70 -11.76
N SER A 167 58.43 6.74 -11.07
CA SER A 167 59.49 6.98 -10.07
C SER A 167 60.91 6.67 -10.57
N SER A 168 61.08 6.23 -11.83
CA SER A 168 62.40 6.09 -12.45
C SER A 168 62.60 7.21 -13.47
N GLY A 169 62.97 8.38 -12.97
CA GLY A 169 63.15 9.59 -13.78
C GLY A 169 63.49 10.82 -12.95
N ALA A 170 64.44 10.71 -12.04
CA ALA A 170 65.28 11.79 -11.48
C ALA A 170 66.42 11.15 -10.69
#